data_AF-A0A1H9F432-F1
#
_entry.id   AF-A0A1H9F432-F1
#
_cell.length_a   1.000
_cell.length_b   1.000
_cell.length_c   1.000
_cell.angle_alpha   90.00
_cell.angle_beta   90.00
_cell.angle_gamma   90.00
#
_symmetry.space_group_name_H-M   'P 1'
#
loop_
_entity.id
_entity.type
_entity.pdbx_description
1 polymer ?
#
loop_
_entity_poly.entity_id
_entity_poly.type
_entity_poly.pdbx_seq_one_letter_code
_entity_poly.pdbx_strand_id
1 'polypeptide(L)' 'MSGADDDLPPKPDLPDCCNSGCAQCVMDDYAEAMRQWRAECAVIIAARQAQQNDSTAP' A
#
# COMPACT_ATOMS: atom_id res chain seq x y z
N MET A 1 15.53 -3.92 -15.32
CA MET A 1 14.36 -4.42 -14.57
C MET A 1 13.78 -3.21 -13.88
N SER A 2 12.58 -2.83 -14.28
CA SER A 2 12.05 -1.46 -14.17
C SER A 2 11.69 -1.11 -12.72
N GLY A 3 12.38 -0.11 -12.16
CA GLY A 3 12.11 0.48 -10.84
C GLY A 3 10.87 1.38 -10.86
N ALA A 4 9.70 0.79 -11.15
CA ALA A 4 8.42 1.47 -10.98
C ALA A 4 7.81 1.21 -9.59
N ASP A 5 8.28 0.17 -8.89
CA ASP A 5 7.87 -0.22 -7.53
C ASP A 5 8.74 0.41 -6.42
N ASP A 6 9.76 1.21 -6.76
CA ASP A 6 10.76 1.72 -5.80
C ASP A 6 10.22 2.84 -4.88
N ASP A 7 9.24 3.61 -5.36
CA ASP A 7 8.70 4.79 -4.65
C ASP A 7 7.45 4.49 -3.81
N LEU A 8 6.84 3.31 -4.00
CA LEU A 8 5.69 2.90 -3.20
C LEU A 8 6.16 2.43 -1.81
N PRO A 9 5.42 2.76 -0.74
CA PRO A 9 5.75 2.25 0.58
C PRO A 9 5.77 0.72 0.56
N PRO A 10 6.64 0.08 1.36
CA PRO A 10 6.69 -1.37 1.42
C PRO A 10 5.36 -1.91 1.95
N LYS A 11 4.84 -2.95 1.30
CA LYS A 11 3.61 -3.59 1.73
C LYS A 11 3.83 -4.22 3.12
N PRO A 12 2.91 -4.05 4.07
CA PRO A 12 3.02 -4.73 5.36
C PRO A 12 3.04 -6.25 5.17
N ASP A 13 3.91 -6.90 5.92
CA ASP A 13 4.03 -8.35 6.00
C ASP A 13 2.84 -8.98 6.73
N LEU A 14 2.48 -10.19 6.32
CA LEU A 14 1.40 -10.92 6.95
C LEU A 14 1.87 -11.44 8.32
N PRO A 15 1.21 -11.05 9.43
CA PRO A 15 1.58 -11.53 10.75
C PRO A 15 1.12 -12.98 10.98
N ASP A 16 1.75 -13.64 11.95
CA ASP A 16 1.37 -14.99 12.35
C ASP A 16 0.04 -14.95 13.13
N CYS A 17 -1.02 -15.47 12.50
CA CYS A 17 -2.35 -15.48 13.09
C CYS A 17 -2.48 -16.66 14.07
N CYS A 18 -2.61 -16.35 15.36
CA CYS A 18 -2.77 -17.36 16.40
C CYS A 18 -4.11 -18.14 16.34
N ASN A 19 -5.07 -17.72 15.51
CA ASN A 19 -6.41 -18.30 15.33
C ASN A 19 -7.22 -18.57 16.63
N SER A 20 -6.82 -17.97 17.75
CA SER A 20 -7.31 -18.33 19.09
C SER A 20 -8.34 -17.36 19.66
N GLY A 21 -8.77 -16.35 18.89
CA GLY A 21 -9.75 -15.36 19.34
C GLY A 21 -9.23 -14.46 20.47
N CYS A 22 -7.95 -14.06 20.39
CA CYS A 22 -7.33 -13.15 21.36
C CYS A 22 -8.05 -11.79 21.44
N ALA A 23 -7.94 -11.11 22.58
CA ALA A 23 -8.58 -9.82 22.83
C ALA A 23 -8.15 -8.71 21.85
N GLN A 24 -6.92 -8.78 21.32
CA GLN A 24 -6.47 -8.01 20.16
C GLN A 24 -6.18 -8.98 19.03
N CYS A 25 -6.86 -8.81 17.90
CA CYS A 25 -6.66 -9.64 16.73
C CYS A 25 -5.56 -9.05 15.85
N VAL A 26 -4.45 -9.78 15.69
CA VAL A 26 -3.34 -9.34 14.83
C VAL A 26 -3.76 -9.15 13.36
N MET A 27 -4.83 -9.83 12.94
CA MET A 27 -5.39 -9.66 11.59
C MET A 27 -6.14 -8.34 11.45
N ASP A 28 -6.73 -7.81 12.53
CA ASP A 28 -7.40 -6.52 12.50
C ASP A 28 -6.37 -5.39 12.38
N ASP A 29 -5.27 -5.46 13.14
CA ASP A 29 -4.15 -4.51 13.01
C ASP A 29 -3.52 -4.56 11.63
N TYR A 30 -3.32 -5.77 11.09
CA TYR A 30 -2.82 -5.94 9.73
C TYR A 30 -3.80 -5.39 8.68
N ALA A 31 -5.10 -5.59 8.87
CA ALA A 31 -6.11 -5.02 7.97
C ALA A 31 -6.07 -3.48 8.02
N GLU A 32 -5.86 -2.89 9.20
CA GLU A 32 -5.67 -1.45 9.34
C GLU A 32 -4.40 -0.96 8.64
N ALA A 33 -3.25 -1.59 8.90
CA ALA A 33 -1.99 -1.27 8.24
C ALA A 33 -2.10 -1.41 6.71
N MET A 34 -2.78 -2.45 6.21
CA MET A 34 -3.05 -2.63 4.78
C MET A 34 -3.95 -1.53 4.21
N ARG A 35 -4.94 -1.04 4.97
CA ARG A 35 -5.79 0.10 4.54
C ARG A 35 -4.96 1.37 4.42
N GLN A 36 -4.12 1.66 5.41
CA GLN A 36 -3.20 2.80 5.41
C GLN A 36 -2.27 2.75 4.20
N TRP A 37 -1.60 1.61 4.00
CA TRP A 37 -0.69 1.38 2.88
C TRP A 37 -1.38 1.57 1.52
N ARG A 38 -2.59 1.02 1.34
CA ARG A 38 -3.36 1.21 0.09
C ARG A 38 -3.71 2.66 -0.17
N ALA A 39 -4.05 3.42 0.88
CA ALA A 39 -4.37 4.85 0.74
C ALA A 39 -3.14 5.66 0.30
N GLU A 40 -1.98 5.39 0.90
CA GLU A 40 -0.71 6.03 0.52
C GLU A 40 -0.32 5.69 -0.93
N CYS A 41 -0.37 4.41 -1.30
CA CYS A 41 -0.13 3.97 -2.67
C CYS A 41 -1.07 4.67 -3.67
N ALA A 42 -2.36 4.80 -3.34
CA ALA A 42 -3.32 5.46 -4.22
C ALA A 42 -2.96 6.93 -4.46
N VAL A 43 -2.50 7.65 -3.44
CA VAL A 43 -2.05 9.05 -3.55
C VAL A 43 -0.84 9.15 -4.49
N ILE A 44 0.17 8.30 -4.31
CA ILE A 44 1.38 8.29 -5.14
C ILE A 44 1.05 7.97 -6.59
N ILE A 45 0.22 6.94 -6.82
CA ILE A 45 -0.19 6.52 -8.16
C ILE A 45 -0.98 7.63 -8.85
N ALA A 46 -1.94 8.27 -8.16
CA ALA A 46 -2.74 9.36 -8.71
C ALA A 46 -1.87 10.58 -9.08
N ALA A 47 -0.95 10.97 -8.20
CA ALA A 47 -0.01 12.06 -8.47
C ALA A 47 0.90 11.76 -9.66
N ARG A 48 1.33 10.50 -9.84
CA ARG A 48 2.11 10.08 -11.00
C ARG A 48 1.30 10.12 -12.28
N GLN A 49 0.07 9.61 -12.27
CA GLN A 49 -0.81 9.64 -13.44
C GLN A 49 -1.06 11.07 -13.92
N ALA A 50 -1.22 12.02 -13.00
CA ALA A 50 -1.33 13.44 -13.29
C ALA A 50 -0.06 14.02 -13.94
N GLN A 51 1.14 13.58 -13.54
CA GLN A 51 2.39 14.04 -14.17
C GLN A 51 2.64 13.39 -15.54
N GLN A 52 2.30 12.11 -15.68
CA GLN A 52 2.48 11.37 -16.93
C GLN A 52 1.53 11.84 -18.04
N ASN A 53 0.31 12.25 -17.69
CA ASN A 53 -0.65 12.77 -18.66
C ASN A 53 -0.28 14.17 -19.19
N ASP A 54 0.42 14.98 -18.39
CA ASP A 54 0.89 16.32 -18.76
C ASP A 54 2.14 16.27 -19.66
N SER A 55 3.04 15.32 -19.40
CA SER A 55 4.26 15.12 -20.21
C SER A 55 4.03 14.38 -21.54
N THR A 56 2.81 13.88 -21.79
CA THR A 56 2.43 13.22 -23.04
C THR A 56 1.45 14.10 -23.84
N ALA A 57 1.74 15.40 -23.94
CA ALA A 57 1.09 16.28 -24.92
C ALA A 57 2.06 16.51 -26.12
N PRO A 58 1.61 16.32 -27.37
CA PRO A 58 2.44 16.41 -28.57
C PRO A 58 2.89 17.83 -28.93
#